data_AF-A0A3B8HAV6-F1
#
_entry.id   AF-A0A3B8HAV6-F1
#
_cell.length_a   1.000
_cell.length_b   1.000
_cell.length_c   1.000
_cell.angle_alpha   90.00
_cell.angle_beta   90.00
_cell.angle_gamma   90.00
#
_symmetry.space_group_name_H-M   'P 1'
#
loop_
_entity.id
_entity.type
_entity.pdbx_description
1 polymer ?
#
loop_
_entity_poly.entity_id
_entity_poly.type
_entity_poly.pdbx_seq_one_letter_code
_entity_poly.pdbx_strand_id
1 'polypeptide(L)'
;INSTGRFVVGGPLGDCGVTGRKIIVDTYGGRASHGGGAFSGKDPSKVDRTASYMARYTAKNIVAAGLADRVEVQVAYSIGVAEPVSLMVNTMGTEKIPEDRLNQIVRESFNFKPADMINYLKLLRPIFKKTSAYGHFGRNDPDFTW
;
A
#
# COMPACT_ATOMS: atom_id res chain seq x y z
N ILE A 1 6.55 29.72 2.47
CA ILE A 1 5.29 30.44 2.12
C ILE A 1 5.44 30.93 0.68
N ASN A 2 4.50 30.57 -0.20
CA ASN A 2 4.45 30.73 -1.67
C ASN A 2 5.71 31.33 -2.35
N SER A 3 6.62 30.47 -2.84
CA SER A 3 7.84 30.88 -3.54
C SER A 3 7.59 31.53 -4.90
N THR A 4 6.45 31.24 -5.55
CA THR A 4 6.03 31.85 -6.82
C THR A 4 5.47 33.27 -6.67
N GLY A 5 5.42 33.79 -5.43
CA GLY A 5 4.84 35.09 -5.12
C GLY A 5 3.32 35.05 -5.11
N ARG A 6 2.69 35.13 -6.28
CA ARG A 6 1.23 35.26 -6.44
C ARG A 6 0.60 34.00 -7.04
N PHE A 7 -0.37 33.43 -6.35
CA PHE A 7 -1.14 32.28 -6.83
C PHE A 7 -2.64 32.55 -6.64
N VAL A 8 -3.30 33.05 -7.70
CA VAL A 8 -4.73 33.42 -7.70
C VAL A 8 -5.54 32.48 -8.59
N VAL A 9 -5.03 32.18 -9.79
CA VAL A 9 -5.63 31.18 -10.69
C VAL A 9 -5.01 29.82 -10.38
N GLY A 10 -5.83 28.81 -10.13
CA GLY A 10 -5.39 27.45 -9.85
C GLY A 10 -6.42 26.40 -10.28
N GLY A 11 -6.21 25.16 -9.82
CA GLY A 11 -7.06 24.04 -10.23
C GLY A 11 -6.95 23.70 -11.72
N PRO A 12 -7.96 23.03 -12.30
CA PRO A 12 -7.93 22.59 -13.70
C PRO A 12 -7.80 23.70 -14.76
N LEU A 13 -8.07 24.95 -14.38
CA LEU A 13 -7.87 26.10 -15.27
C LEU A 13 -6.38 26.41 -15.49
N GLY A 14 -5.52 26.07 -14.51
CA GLY A 14 -4.09 26.36 -14.57
C GLY A 14 -3.19 25.15 -14.85
N ASP A 15 -3.71 23.92 -14.74
CA ASP A 15 -2.96 22.69 -15.00
C ASP A 15 -3.92 21.52 -15.33
N CYS A 16 -3.42 20.49 -16.03
CA CYS A 16 -4.18 19.30 -16.35
C CYS A 16 -3.90 18.16 -15.36
N GLY A 17 -4.95 17.67 -14.71
CA GLY A 17 -4.89 16.53 -13.79
C GLY A 17 -5.42 15.25 -14.43
N VAL A 18 -4.75 14.12 -14.18
CA VAL A 18 -5.27 12.79 -14.51
C VAL A 18 -5.06 11.82 -13.35
N THR A 19 -5.96 10.85 -13.23
CA THR A 19 -5.93 9.82 -12.17
C THR A 19 -4.61 9.07 -12.16
N GLY A 20 -4.06 8.81 -10.96
CA GLY A 20 -2.83 8.03 -10.82
C GLY A 20 -1.54 8.78 -11.13
N ARG A 21 -1.54 10.12 -11.15
CA ARG A 21 -0.31 10.93 -11.34
C ARG A 21 0.33 11.42 -10.04
N LYS A 22 -0.14 10.91 -8.90
CA LYS A 22 0.35 11.25 -7.56
C LYS A 22 0.62 10.00 -6.71
N ILE A 23 0.97 8.88 -7.34
CA ILE A 23 1.16 7.57 -6.66
C ILE A 23 2.18 7.60 -5.52
N ILE A 24 3.22 8.45 -5.60
CA ILE A 24 4.20 8.62 -4.53
C ILE A 24 3.63 9.44 -3.36
N VAL A 25 2.77 10.42 -3.64
CA VAL A 25 2.02 11.16 -2.61
C VAL A 25 0.97 10.27 -1.96
N ASP A 26 0.34 9.38 -2.73
CA ASP A 26 -0.67 8.44 -2.25
C ASP A 26 -0.08 7.39 -1.28
N THR A 27 1.24 7.15 -1.35
CA THR A 27 1.93 6.08 -0.63
C THR A 27 2.90 6.60 0.43
N TYR A 28 4.21 6.54 0.17
CA TYR A 28 5.26 6.66 1.18
C TYR A 28 6.21 7.85 0.93
N GLY A 29 5.81 8.80 0.08
CA GLY A 29 6.58 10.03 -0.14
C GLY A 29 8.00 9.82 -0.68
N GLY A 30 8.23 8.71 -1.39
CA GLY A 30 9.53 8.34 -1.96
C GLY A 30 10.46 7.61 -0.99
N ARG A 31 10.00 7.32 0.24
CA ARG A 31 10.78 6.56 1.23
C ARG A 31 10.84 5.06 0.97
N ALA A 32 9.83 4.51 0.31
CA ALA A 32 9.71 3.10 -0.01
C ALA A 32 9.49 2.91 -1.52
N SER A 33 9.78 1.72 -2.01
CA SER A 33 9.61 1.34 -3.41
C SER A 33 8.14 1.38 -3.84
N HIS A 34 7.91 1.54 -5.14
CA HIS A 34 6.57 1.54 -5.72
C HIS A 34 6.54 0.72 -7.01
N GLY A 35 5.62 -0.25 -7.11
CA GLY A 35 5.48 -1.14 -8.28
C GLY A 35 4.83 -0.51 -9.52
N GLY A 36 4.42 0.76 -9.42
CA GLY A 36 3.90 1.57 -10.53
C GLY A 36 2.37 1.61 -10.67
N GLY A 37 1.65 0.66 -10.07
CA GLY A 37 0.19 0.60 -10.13
C GLY A 37 -0.50 1.73 -9.36
N ALA A 38 -1.26 2.59 -10.04
CA ALA A 38 -2.11 3.59 -9.39
C ALA A 38 -3.30 2.95 -8.65
N PHE A 39 -3.80 3.62 -7.59
CA PHE A 39 -4.90 3.09 -6.78
C PHE A 39 -6.28 3.54 -7.25
N SER A 40 -6.56 4.85 -7.24
CA SER A 40 -7.89 5.44 -7.51
C SER A 40 -8.54 4.96 -8.81
N GLY A 41 -9.86 4.74 -8.80
CA GLY A 41 -10.63 4.27 -9.96
C GLY A 41 -10.68 2.74 -10.18
N LYS A 42 -9.85 1.97 -9.46
CA LYS A 42 -9.86 0.51 -9.52
C LYS A 42 -10.81 -0.10 -8.49
N ASP A 43 -11.44 -1.24 -8.77
CA ASP A 43 -12.15 -2.04 -7.76
C ASP A 43 -11.18 -3.01 -7.05
N PRO A 44 -11.58 -3.64 -5.93
CA PRO A 44 -10.69 -4.53 -5.16
C PRO A 44 -10.18 -5.77 -5.91
N SER A 45 -10.73 -6.15 -7.06
CA SER A 45 -10.14 -7.24 -7.87
C SER A 45 -8.77 -6.89 -8.45
N LYS A 46 -8.40 -5.60 -8.50
CA LYS A 46 -7.12 -5.15 -9.07
C LYS A 46 -6.04 -5.21 -7.99
N VAL A 47 -5.13 -6.16 -8.15
CA VAL A 47 -4.04 -6.42 -7.19
C VAL A 47 -3.14 -5.22 -6.94
N ASP A 48 -3.01 -4.30 -7.90
CA ASP A 48 -2.30 -3.02 -7.70
C ASP A 48 -2.75 -2.28 -6.43
N ARG A 49 -4.06 -2.30 -6.12
CA ARG A 49 -4.60 -1.70 -4.90
C ARG A 49 -4.58 -2.69 -3.74
N THR A 50 -5.24 -3.84 -3.93
CA THR A 50 -5.51 -4.79 -2.84
C THR A 50 -4.23 -5.35 -2.25
N ALA A 51 -3.28 -5.76 -3.08
CA ALA A 51 -2.01 -6.29 -2.60
C ALA A 51 -1.14 -5.20 -1.96
N SER A 52 -1.21 -3.95 -2.45
CA SER A 52 -0.54 -2.81 -1.81
C SER A 52 -1.09 -2.53 -0.41
N TYR A 53 -2.40 -2.66 -0.21
CA TYR A 53 -3.01 -2.49 1.12
C TYR A 53 -2.66 -3.66 2.04
N MET A 54 -2.69 -4.90 1.54
CA MET A 54 -2.27 -6.06 2.32
C MET A 54 -0.78 -5.97 2.71
N ALA A 55 0.09 -5.56 1.78
CA ALA A 55 1.51 -5.34 2.05
C ALA A 55 1.70 -4.26 3.14
N ARG A 56 0.92 -3.18 3.11
CA ARG A 56 0.90 -2.18 4.19
C ARG A 56 0.50 -2.79 5.53
N TYR A 57 -0.58 -3.58 5.55
CA TYR A 57 -1.07 -4.24 6.76
C TYR A 57 -0.01 -5.18 7.34
N THR A 58 0.57 -6.03 6.51
CA THR A 58 1.66 -6.94 6.89
C THR A 58 2.84 -6.16 7.46
N ALA A 59 3.34 -5.13 6.75
CA ALA A 59 4.47 -4.32 7.21
C ALA A 59 4.20 -3.63 8.56
N LYS A 60 3.00 -3.04 8.72
CA LYS A 60 2.57 -2.39 9.96
C LYS A 60 2.56 -3.37 11.13
N ASN A 61 2.06 -4.59 10.91
CA ASN A 61 1.99 -5.61 11.97
C ASN A 61 3.36 -6.19 12.32
N ILE A 62 4.26 -6.38 11.35
CA ILE A 62 5.66 -6.81 11.62
C ILE A 62 6.34 -5.82 12.57
N VAL A 63 6.26 -4.52 12.27
CA VAL A 63 6.87 -3.47 13.11
C VAL A 63 6.16 -3.35 14.45
N ALA A 64 4.82 -3.38 14.48
CA ALA A 64 4.05 -3.30 15.72
C ALA A 64 4.29 -4.50 16.66
N ALA A 65 4.59 -5.67 16.11
CA ALA A 65 4.97 -6.86 16.87
C ALA A 65 6.43 -6.83 17.37
N GLY A 66 7.19 -5.78 17.06
CA GLY A 66 8.59 -5.65 17.48
C GLY A 66 9.54 -6.58 16.74
N LEU A 67 9.15 -7.12 15.58
CA LEU A 67 9.97 -8.06 14.82
C LEU A 67 11.03 -7.37 13.97
N ALA A 68 10.84 -6.09 13.64
CA ALA A 68 11.81 -5.24 12.96
C ALA A 68 11.51 -3.75 13.22
N ASP A 69 12.50 -2.87 13.08
CA ASP A 69 12.28 -1.41 13.23
C ASP A 69 11.72 -0.77 11.95
N ARG A 70 12.00 -1.38 10.80
CA ARG A 70 11.44 -1.00 9.49
C ARG A 70 11.35 -2.23 8.60
N VAL A 71 10.42 -2.23 7.64
CA VAL A 71 10.25 -3.32 6.70
C VAL A 71 9.61 -2.84 5.42
N GLU A 72 10.03 -3.42 4.30
CA GLU A 72 9.38 -3.32 3.00
C GLU A 72 8.88 -4.71 2.59
N VAL A 73 7.61 -4.81 2.20
CA VAL A 73 6.99 -6.05 1.70
C VAL A 73 6.73 -5.87 0.21
N GLN A 74 7.32 -6.73 -0.60
CA GLN A 74 7.11 -6.78 -2.04
C GLN A 74 6.36 -8.05 -2.41
N VAL A 75 5.37 -7.92 -3.27
CA VAL A 75 4.59 -9.03 -3.80
C VAL A 75 4.43 -8.88 -5.31
N ALA A 76 4.56 -9.99 -6.04
CA ALA A 76 4.39 -10.04 -7.48
C ALA A 76 3.32 -11.07 -7.87
N TYR A 77 2.55 -10.76 -8.92
CA TYR A 77 1.49 -11.63 -9.43
C TYR A 77 1.64 -11.82 -10.94
N SER A 78 1.19 -12.99 -11.40
CA SER A 78 0.92 -13.26 -12.80
C SER A 78 -0.58 -13.27 -13.02
N ILE A 79 -1.04 -12.73 -14.15
CA ILE A 79 -2.47 -12.67 -14.46
C ILE A 79 -3.07 -14.09 -14.50
N GLY A 80 -4.21 -14.28 -13.82
CA GLY A 80 -4.90 -15.57 -13.74
C GLY A 80 -4.35 -16.55 -12.69
N VAL A 81 -3.26 -16.22 -12.00
CA VAL A 81 -2.70 -17.05 -10.91
C VAL A 81 -3.11 -16.44 -9.56
N ALA A 82 -3.77 -17.24 -8.72
CA ALA A 82 -4.26 -16.77 -7.42
C ALA A 82 -3.14 -16.56 -6.40
N GLU A 83 -2.14 -17.46 -6.40
CA GLU A 83 -0.97 -17.32 -5.53
C GLU A 83 -0.01 -16.26 -6.07
N PRO A 84 0.64 -15.47 -5.19
CA PRO A 84 1.72 -14.61 -5.63
C PRO A 84 2.89 -15.44 -6.17
N VAL A 85 3.48 -15.00 -7.28
CA VAL A 85 4.69 -15.63 -7.83
C VAL A 85 5.93 -15.28 -7.01
N SER A 86 5.88 -14.19 -6.25
CA SER A 86 6.93 -13.81 -5.29
C SER A 86 6.34 -13.04 -4.11
N LEU A 87 6.87 -13.31 -2.92
CA LEU A 87 6.65 -12.55 -1.69
C LEU A 87 8.00 -12.38 -1.00
N MET A 88 8.46 -11.14 -0.89
CA MET A 88 9.75 -10.76 -0.30
C MET A 88 9.53 -9.79 0.85
N VAL A 89 10.21 -10.04 1.96
CA VAL A 89 10.20 -9.19 3.16
C VAL A 89 11.62 -8.70 3.38
N ASN A 90 11.83 -7.39 3.29
CA ASN A 90 13.13 -6.75 3.49
C ASN A 90 13.08 -5.84 4.71
N THR A 91 13.74 -6.24 5.79
CA THR A 91 13.83 -5.52 7.07
C THR A 91 14.96 -4.49 7.10
N MET A 92 15.75 -4.39 6.04
CA MET A 92 16.89 -3.46 5.92
C MET A 92 17.89 -3.61 7.08
N GLY A 93 18.12 -4.83 7.55
CA GLY A 93 19.03 -5.15 8.65
C GLY A 93 18.54 -4.70 10.04
N THR A 94 17.22 -4.57 10.23
CA THR A 94 16.61 -4.15 11.50
C THR A 94 15.77 -5.23 12.17
N GLU A 95 15.78 -6.45 11.62
CA GLU A 95 15.13 -7.62 12.18
C GLU A 95 15.64 -7.95 13.58
N LYS A 96 14.73 -8.39 14.45
CA LYS A 96 15.02 -8.82 15.82
C LYS A 96 15.06 -10.34 15.97
N ILE A 97 14.76 -11.06 14.88
CA ILE A 97 14.78 -12.51 14.75
C ILE A 97 15.42 -12.89 13.41
N PRO A 98 15.88 -14.14 13.23
CA PRO A 98 16.41 -14.59 11.95
C PRO A 98 15.43 -14.36 10.79
N GLU A 99 15.92 -13.87 9.65
CA GLU A 99 15.10 -13.54 8.48
C GLU A 99 14.26 -14.72 7.98
N ASP A 100 14.83 -15.93 7.94
CA ASP A 100 14.10 -17.15 7.54
C ASP A 100 12.88 -17.40 8.43
N ARG A 101 13.03 -17.16 9.74
CA ARG A 101 11.93 -17.31 10.69
C ARG A 101 10.88 -16.22 10.51
N LEU A 102 11.29 -14.99 10.25
CA LEU A 102 10.37 -13.89 9.93
C LEU A 102 9.57 -14.19 8.65
N ASN A 103 10.26 -14.64 7.59
CA ASN A 103 9.65 -15.02 6.33
C ASN A 103 8.62 -16.14 6.49
N GLN A 104 8.94 -17.15 7.32
CA GLN A 104 8.00 -18.22 7.66
C GLN A 104 6.75 -17.66 8.38
N ILE A 105 6.94 -16.84 9.42
CA ILE A 105 5.83 -16.23 10.17
C ILE A 105 4.91 -15.43 9.23
N VAL A 106 5.48 -14.64 8.31
CA VAL A 106 4.69 -13.86 7.36
C VAL A 106 3.85 -14.75 6.46
N ARG A 107 4.43 -15.84 5.93
CA ARG A 107 3.71 -16.80 5.06
C ARG A 107 2.62 -17.57 5.80
N GLU A 108 2.81 -17.86 7.08
CA GLU A 108 1.84 -18.54 7.93
C GLU A 108 0.72 -17.61 8.41
N SER A 109 1.03 -16.32 8.62
CA SER A 109 0.11 -15.35 9.23
C SER A 109 -0.75 -14.60 8.21
N PHE A 110 -0.26 -14.42 6.98
CA PHE A 110 -0.90 -13.58 5.97
C PHE A 110 -1.10 -14.34 4.66
N ASN A 111 -2.34 -14.34 4.18
CA ASN A 111 -2.69 -14.91 2.89
C ASN A 111 -2.76 -13.80 1.82
N PHE A 112 -1.99 -13.98 0.74
CA PHE A 112 -1.88 -13.03 -0.36
C PHE A 112 -2.70 -13.43 -1.60
N LYS A 113 -3.66 -14.35 -1.48
CA LYS A 113 -4.65 -14.59 -2.53
C LYS A 113 -5.59 -13.39 -2.66
N PRO A 114 -5.88 -12.90 -3.89
CA PRO A 114 -6.75 -11.72 -4.08
C PRO A 114 -8.08 -11.80 -3.34
N ALA A 115 -8.80 -12.92 -3.42
CA ALA A 115 -10.09 -13.09 -2.75
C ALA A 115 -9.96 -13.01 -1.22
N ASP A 116 -8.93 -13.64 -0.67
CA ASP A 116 -8.71 -13.70 0.78
C ASP A 116 -8.32 -12.32 1.33
N MET A 117 -7.47 -11.58 0.62
CA MET A 117 -7.12 -10.19 0.99
C MET A 117 -8.34 -9.26 0.95
N ILE A 118 -9.19 -9.38 -0.08
CA ILE A 118 -10.42 -8.58 -0.20
C ILE A 118 -11.36 -8.85 0.98
N ASN A 119 -11.54 -10.12 1.34
CA ASN A 119 -12.40 -10.54 2.44
C ASN A 119 -11.82 -10.10 3.80
N TYR A 120 -10.54 -10.37 4.03
CA TYR A 120 -9.84 -10.06 5.28
C TYR A 120 -9.86 -8.55 5.57
N LEU A 121 -9.53 -7.73 4.57
CA LEU A 121 -9.55 -6.28 4.68
C LEU A 121 -10.96 -5.68 4.45
N LYS A 122 -11.99 -6.49 4.23
CA LYS A 122 -13.38 -6.02 4.02
C LYS A 122 -13.48 -4.93 2.95
N LEU A 123 -12.87 -5.15 1.78
CA LEU A 123 -12.71 -4.11 0.75
C LEU A 123 -13.94 -3.87 -0.13
N LEU A 124 -14.94 -4.77 -0.10
CA LEU A 124 -16.21 -4.62 -0.83
C LEU A 124 -17.16 -3.66 -0.11
N ARG A 125 -16.70 -2.43 0.12
CA ARG A 125 -17.42 -1.35 0.79
C ARG A 125 -17.18 -0.02 0.08
N PRO A 126 -18.10 0.96 0.17
CA PRO A 126 -17.95 2.27 -0.46
C PRO A 126 -16.99 3.21 0.32
N ILE A 127 -15.74 2.77 0.55
CA ILE A 127 -14.78 3.45 1.44
C ILE A 127 -13.67 4.24 0.70
N PHE A 128 -13.48 3.98 -0.59
CA PHE A 128 -12.29 4.46 -1.32
C PHE A 128 -12.30 5.96 -1.65
N LYS A 129 -13.46 6.63 -1.64
CA LYS A 129 -13.49 8.10 -1.85
C LYS A 129 -12.68 8.84 -0.78
N LYS A 130 -12.65 8.32 0.44
CA LYS A 130 -11.88 8.91 1.55
C LYS A 130 -10.36 8.77 1.37
N THR A 131 -9.90 7.80 0.58
CA THR A 131 -8.47 7.55 0.35
C THR A 131 -7.90 8.40 -0.78
N SER A 132 -8.74 9.02 -1.63
CA SER A 132 -8.29 9.70 -2.87
C SER A 132 -7.56 11.02 -2.65
N ALA A 133 -7.34 11.42 -1.40
CA ALA A 133 -6.56 12.58 -1.00
C ALA A 133 -5.91 12.32 0.36
N TYR A 134 -4.81 13.04 0.63
CA TYR A 134 -4.05 12.97 1.90
C TYR A 134 -3.40 11.61 2.19
N GLY A 135 -3.15 10.81 1.14
CA GLY A 135 -2.51 9.51 1.27
C GLY A 135 -3.48 8.39 1.64
N HIS A 136 -3.13 7.18 1.22
CA HIS A 136 -3.87 5.95 1.51
C HIS A 136 -3.42 5.29 2.83
N PHE A 137 -2.24 5.64 3.33
CA PHE A 137 -1.60 4.99 4.47
C PHE A 137 -1.30 5.98 5.61
N GLY A 138 -1.10 5.44 6.82
CA GLY A 138 -0.77 6.24 8.00
C GLY A 138 -1.94 7.04 8.58
N ARG A 139 -3.17 6.73 8.17
CA ARG A 139 -4.40 7.39 8.63
C ARG A 139 -5.21 6.46 9.51
N ASN A 140 -5.73 6.97 10.62
CA ASN A 140 -6.55 6.23 11.58
C ASN A 140 -8.05 6.46 11.30
N ASP A 141 -8.51 6.09 10.10
CA ASP A 141 -9.94 6.04 9.79
C ASP A 141 -10.46 4.62 10.10
N PRO A 142 -11.58 4.45 10.81
CA PRO A 142 -12.11 3.13 11.16
C PRO A 142 -12.46 2.27 9.94
N ASP A 143 -12.67 2.88 8.77
CA ASP A 143 -12.89 2.13 7.53
C ASP A 143 -11.60 1.56 6.92
N PHE A 144 -10.43 2.06 7.30
CA PHE A 144 -9.15 1.63 6.76
C PHE A 144 -8.61 0.48 7.60
N THR A 145 -8.92 -0.72 7.16
CA THR A 145 -8.63 -1.99 7.82
C THR A 145 -7.19 -2.48 7.62
N TRP A 146 -6.35 -1.70 6.92
CA TRP A 146 -4.97 -2.03 6.57
C TRP A 146 -3.91 -1.29 7.43
#